data_AF-A0AAU6JUH2-F1
#
_entry.id   AF-A0AAU6JUH2-F1
#
_cell.length_a   1.000
_cell.length_b   1.000
_cell.length_c   1.000
_cell.angle_alpha   90.00
_cell.angle_beta   90.00
_cell.angle_gamma   90.00
#
_symmetry.space_group_name_H-M   'P 1'
#
loop_
_entity.id
_entity.type
_entity.pdbx_description
1 polymer ?
#
loop_
_entity_poly.entity_id
_entity_poly.type
_entity_poly.pdbx_seq_one_letter_code
_entity_poly.pdbx_strand_id
1 'polypeptide(L)'
;MELTLLGTGAPAGLPRPDCACAACTGALGVHARAATALLVDGTLLLDLTPGAVLAAARAGHSLGGVRQVLLSHPHDGPAVEVPAGLPQPGRVPDGRELALLTGHRVRAVPMDAPGTGYAVTGPDGQRLLYLPPGAAPAGLDGNGPSYDMVLADVVGRPEALARLRAVGALGPATDVVAVHLDHDVPPGAELRRRLAAAGARAVADGTTLTVGVYEDVPDVPRRTLVLGGARSGKSVEAERRLEAFPDVLYVATGGTRNGDGEWAARVHAHRERRPGSWRTAETCDLVPLLEDEGSPLLVDCLSLWLTDAMDQVGAWDDAEWAGGGERELRRRVRELTAAVRSTRRTVVAVSNEVGSGIVPATASGRRYRDELGRLNSLFGAECEHVLLVVAGQAVVLRG
;
A
#
# COMPACT_ATOMS: atom_id res chain seq x y z
N MET A 1 1.14 26.86 -5.08
CA MET A 1 1.94 26.01 -6.00
C MET A 1 1.02 25.09 -6.78
N GLU A 2 1.00 25.25 -8.09
CA GLU A 2 0.30 24.44 -9.09
C GLU A 2 1.24 23.36 -9.65
N LEU A 3 0.72 22.14 -9.81
CA LEU A 3 1.45 20.98 -10.30
C LEU A 3 0.67 20.31 -11.43
N THR A 4 1.19 20.32 -12.65
CA THR A 4 0.61 19.56 -13.77
C THR A 4 1.40 18.27 -13.99
N LEU A 5 0.71 17.13 -13.91
CA LEU A 5 1.28 15.81 -14.17
C LEU A 5 1.22 15.50 -15.66
N LEU A 6 2.25 15.84 -16.42
CA LEU A 6 2.32 15.63 -17.86
C LEU A 6 2.31 14.14 -18.24
N GLY A 7 2.81 13.30 -17.34
CA GLY A 7 2.73 11.85 -17.39
C GLY A 7 2.73 11.28 -15.98
N THR A 8 2.24 10.05 -15.81
CA THR A 8 2.12 9.38 -14.51
C THR A 8 2.57 7.91 -14.53
N GLY A 9 3.01 7.43 -15.69
CA GLY A 9 3.49 6.06 -15.88
C GLY A 9 4.96 5.91 -15.49
N ALA A 10 5.41 4.67 -15.38
CA ALA A 10 6.82 4.32 -15.23
C ALA A 10 7.68 4.88 -16.40
N PRO A 11 9.02 4.81 -16.34
CA PRO A 11 9.89 5.39 -17.38
C PRO A 11 9.61 4.92 -18.82
N ALA A 12 9.11 3.70 -19.00
CA ALA A 12 8.71 3.15 -20.30
C ALA A 12 7.28 3.53 -20.73
N GLY A 13 6.53 4.24 -19.88
CA GLY A 13 5.09 4.44 -19.99
C GLY A 13 4.28 3.18 -19.66
N LEU A 14 2.96 3.31 -19.73
CA LEU A 14 2.00 2.21 -19.60
C LEU A 14 0.95 2.36 -20.72
N PRO A 15 0.79 1.41 -21.65
CA PRO A 15 1.39 0.09 -21.65
C PRO A 15 2.87 0.12 -22.02
N ARG A 16 3.64 -0.86 -21.54
CA ARG A 16 5.00 -1.08 -22.03
C ARG A 16 4.96 -1.53 -23.50
N PRO A 17 5.75 -0.93 -24.42
CA PRO A 17 5.68 -1.21 -25.86
C PRO A 17 5.95 -2.67 -26.26
N ASP A 18 6.76 -3.39 -25.48
CA ASP A 18 7.23 -4.75 -25.73
C ASP A 18 6.52 -5.81 -24.87
N CYS A 19 5.44 -5.44 -24.18
CA CYS A 19 4.76 -6.32 -23.22
C CYS A 19 3.31 -6.63 -23.63
N ALA A 20 2.98 -7.92 -23.67
CA ALA A 20 1.63 -8.42 -23.96
C ALA A 20 0.86 -8.87 -22.70
N CYS A 21 1.24 -8.42 -21.50
CA CYS A 21 0.55 -8.84 -20.28
C CYS A 21 -0.88 -8.26 -20.20
N ALA A 22 -1.69 -8.82 -19.30
CA ALA A 22 -3.08 -8.38 -19.12
C ALA A 22 -3.19 -6.90 -18.69
N ALA A 23 -2.25 -6.41 -17.87
CA ALA A 23 -2.24 -5.01 -17.45
C ALA A 23 -1.95 -4.06 -18.62
N CYS A 24 -0.94 -4.36 -19.44
CA CYS A 24 -0.65 -3.58 -20.66
C CYS A 24 -1.81 -3.61 -21.64
N THR A 25 -2.42 -4.78 -21.85
CA THR A 25 -3.57 -4.92 -22.75
C THR A 25 -4.78 -4.10 -22.27
N GLY A 26 -4.98 -4.00 -20.94
CA GLY A 26 -6.03 -3.18 -20.33
C GLY A 26 -5.69 -1.69 -20.22
N ALA A 27 -4.42 -1.30 -20.35
CA ALA A 27 -3.96 0.09 -20.19
C ALA A 27 -3.98 0.86 -21.50
N LEU A 28 -5.12 0.90 -22.18
CA LEU A 28 -5.31 1.62 -23.44
C LEU A 28 -6.28 2.80 -23.26
N GLY A 29 -6.29 3.73 -24.22
CA GLY A 29 -7.17 4.90 -24.21
C GLY A 29 -6.95 5.75 -22.96
N VAL A 30 -8.01 5.94 -22.17
CA VAL A 30 -7.97 6.75 -20.93
C VAL A 30 -7.12 6.14 -19.80
N HIS A 31 -6.71 4.87 -19.94
CA HIS A 31 -5.84 4.19 -18.98
C HIS A 31 -4.37 4.17 -19.40
N ALA A 32 -4.05 4.66 -20.60
CA ALA A 32 -2.68 4.84 -21.03
C ALA A 32 -2.02 5.97 -20.22
N ARG A 33 -0.75 5.79 -19.90
CA ARG A 33 0.07 6.73 -19.13
C ARG A 33 1.41 6.94 -19.82
N ALA A 34 1.73 8.19 -20.15
CA ALA A 34 3.04 8.61 -20.56
C ALA A 34 4.03 8.51 -19.38
N ALA A 35 5.32 8.42 -19.69
CA ALA A 35 6.38 8.42 -18.69
C ALA A 35 6.31 9.68 -17.82
N THR A 36 6.47 9.50 -16.50
CA THR A 36 6.25 10.56 -15.52
C THR A 36 7.09 11.80 -15.80
N ALA A 37 6.42 12.95 -15.88
CA ALA A 37 7.00 14.27 -16.02
C ALA A 37 6.08 15.29 -15.35
N LEU A 38 6.65 16.23 -14.60
CA LEU A 38 5.89 17.15 -13.76
C LEU A 38 6.27 18.59 -14.06
N LEU A 39 5.26 19.44 -14.29
CA LEU A 39 5.43 20.87 -14.47
C LEU A 39 4.92 21.60 -13.21
N VAL A 40 5.83 22.28 -12.51
CA VAL A 40 5.52 23.05 -11.29
C VAL A 40 5.50 24.53 -11.62
N ASP A 41 4.35 25.18 -11.38
CA ASP A 41 4.09 26.61 -11.63
C ASP A 41 4.53 27.08 -13.04
N GLY A 42 4.53 26.19 -14.03
CA GLY A 42 5.00 26.49 -15.39
C GLY A 42 6.50 26.80 -15.52
N THR A 43 7.29 26.69 -14.45
CA THR A 43 8.68 27.20 -14.40
C THR A 43 9.73 26.16 -14.03
N LEU A 44 9.36 25.12 -13.30
CA LEU A 44 10.22 23.99 -12.96
C LEU A 44 9.66 22.72 -13.61
N LEU A 45 10.48 22.06 -14.42
CA LEU A 45 10.17 20.76 -15.00
C LEU A 45 10.95 19.68 -14.26
N LEU A 46 10.26 18.73 -13.64
CA LEU A 46 10.85 17.52 -13.06
C LEU A 46 10.64 16.37 -14.03
N ASP A 47 11.74 15.73 -14.42
CA ASP A 47 11.87 14.70 -15.46
C ASP A 47 11.41 15.14 -16.85
N LEU A 48 12.38 15.32 -17.76
CA LEU A 48 12.12 15.58 -19.17
C LEU A 48 12.06 14.26 -19.93
N THR A 49 10.87 13.69 -20.08
CA THR A 49 10.66 12.40 -20.75
C THR A 49 10.31 12.57 -22.25
N PRO A 50 10.45 11.50 -23.07
CA PRO A 50 9.98 11.53 -24.45
C PRO A 50 8.50 11.94 -24.53
N GLY A 51 8.20 12.95 -25.36
CA GLY A 51 6.83 13.44 -25.56
C GLY A 51 6.36 14.46 -24.52
N ALA A 52 7.16 14.82 -23.51
CA ALA A 52 6.77 15.80 -22.49
C ALA A 52 6.31 17.15 -23.07
N VAL A 53 6.91 17.61 -24.18
CA VAL A 53 6.49 18.84 -24.89
C VAL A 53 5.04 18.73 -25.40
N LEU A 54 4.70 17.62 -26.04
CA LEU A 54 3.36 17.39 -26.57
C LEU A 54 2.36 17.16 -25.43
N ALA A 55 2.77 16.48 -24.37
CA ALA A 55 1.98 16.29 -23.16
C ALA A 55 1.64 17.64 -22.50
N ALA A 56 2.61 18.54 -22.37
CA ALA A 56 2.39 19.89 -21.88
C ALA A 56 1.38 20.65 -22.74
N ALA A 57 1.54 20.62 -24.07
CA ALA A 57 0.61 21.28 -24.99
C ALA A 57 -0.82 20.72 -24.88
N ARG A 58 -0.97 19.40 -24.74
CA ARG A 58 -2.29 18.75 -24.53
C ARG A 58 -2.92 19.13 -23.19
N ALA A 59 -2.11 19.33 -22.16
CA ALA A 59 -2.55 19.83 -20.87
C ALA A 59 -2.77 21.36 -20.85
N GLY A 60 -2.62 22.06 -21.99
CA GLY A 60 -2.84 23.50 -22.09
C GLY A 60 -1.66 24.37 -21.64
N HIS A 61 -0.47 23.79 -21.48
CA HIS A 61 0.73 24.49 -21.05
C HIS A 61 1.77 24.61 -22.18
N SER A 62 2.52 25.72 -22.16
CA SER A 62 3.74 25.90 -22.95
C SER A 62 4.96 25.70 -22.06
N LEU A 63 5.99 25.00 -22.56
CA LEU A 63 7.25 24.85 -21.85
C LEU A 63 8.20 26.05 -22.01
N GLY A 64 7.83 27.08 -22.78
CA GLY A 64 8.67 28.28 -22.96
C GLY A 64 8.88 29.09 -21.66
N GLY A 65 8.03 28.87 -20.65
CA GLY A 65 8.17 29.46 -19.31
C GLY A 65 9.16 28.74 -18.41
N VAL A 66 9.58 27.52 -18.76
CA VAL A 66 10.48 26.72 -17.93
C VAL A 66 11.84 27.40 -17.80
N ARG A 67 12.33 27.46 -16.56
CA ARG A 67 13.62 28.07 -16.19
C ARG A 67 14.57 27.07 -15.57
N GLN A 68 14.05 25.94 -15.09
CA GLN A 68 14.86 24.84 -14.56
C GLN A 68 14.29 23.50 -15.00
N VAL A 69 15.18 22.59 -15.42
CA VAL A 69 14.85 21.18 -15.68
C VAL A 69 15.69 20.32 -14.75
N LEU A 70 15.04 19.45 -13.96
CA LEU A 70 15.71 18.53 -13.04
C LEU A 70 15.33 17.09 -13.33
N LEU A 71 16.32 16.18 -13.29
CA LEU A 71 16.12 14.75 -13.48
C LEU A 71 16.21 14.02 -12.15
N SER A 72 15.20 13.20 -11.84
CA SER A 72 15.10 12.39 -10.62
C SER A 72 15.81 11.05 -10.77
N HIS A 73 15.95 10.52 -11.99
CA HIS A 73 16.61 9.24 -12.26
C HIS A 73 17.33 9.31 -13.62
N PRO A 74 18.35 8.46 -13.86
CA PRO A 74 18.91 8.32 -15.20
C PRO A 74 17.78 7.94 -16.16
N HIS A 75 17.78 8.48 -17.38
CA HIS A 75 16.83 8.00 -18.38
C HIS A 75 17.28 6.62 -18.86
N ASP A 76 16.56 5.59 -18.43
CA ASP A 76 16.73 4.20 -18.91
C ASP A 76 15.97 3.96 -20.23
N GLY A 77 15.33 5.01 -20.77
CA GLY A 77 14.57 5.00 -22.02
C GLY A 77 15.34 5.59 -23.22
N PRO A 78 14.66 5.80 -24.36
CA PRO A 78 15.27 6.42 -25.54
C PRO A 78 15.87 7.79 -25.20
N ALA A 79 16.98 8.14 -25.85
CA ALA A 79 17.60 9.45 -25.67
C ALA A 79 16.58 10.57 -25.93
N VAL A 80 16.45 11.48 -24.98
CA VAL A 80 15.55 12.63 -25.09
C VAL A 80 16.35 13.79 -25.66
N GLU A 81 15.98 14.23 -26.87
CA GLU A 81 16.51 15.46 -27.42
C GLU A 81 15.94 16.65 -26.64
N VAL A 82 16.81 17.48 -26.08
CA VAL A 82 16.40 18.66 -25.30
C VAL A 82 15.87 19.72 -26.28
N PRO A 83 14.59 20.09 -26.21
CA PRO A 83 14.01 21.09 -27.11
C PRO A 83 14.75 22.43 -27.05
N ALA A 84 14.88 23.09 -28.20
CA ALA A 84 15.48 24.42 -28.27
C ALA A 84 14.76 25.41 -27.35
N GLY A 85 15.51 26.11 -26.51
CA GLY A 85 14.99 27.07 -25.53
C GLY A 85 14.71 26.50 -24.15
N LEU A 86 14.74 25.18 -23.96
CA LEU A 86 14.73 24.59 -22.63
C LEU A 86 16.12 24.63 -21.99
N PRO A 87 16.21 24.90 -20.67
CA PRO A 87 17.44 24.73 -19.91
C PRO A 87 17.97 23.30 -20.02
N GLN A 88 19.29 23.15 -19.95
CA GLN A 88 19.91 21.83 -19.91
C GLN A 88 19.44 21.06 -18.68
N PRO A 89 18.93 19.81 -18.84
CA PRO A 89 18.55 18.97 -17.71
C PRO A 89 19.74 18.70 -16.80
N GLY A 90 19.53 18.85 -15.49
CA GLY A 90 20.54 18.58 -14.49
C GLY A 90 20.02 17.72 -13.35
N ARG A 91 20.91 17.27 -12.48
CA ARG A 91 20.56 16.64 -11.21
C ARG A 91 21.20 17.45 -10.09
N VAL A 92 20.44 17.72 -9.04
CA VAL A 92 20.99 18.36 -7.84
C VAL A 92 21.66 17.27 -6.99
N PRO A 93 22.92 17.43 -6.56
CA PRO A 93 23.58 16.47 -5.69
C PRO A 93 22.83 16.32 -4.36
N ASP A 94 22.82 15.11 -3.81
CA ASP A 94 22.13 14.77 -2.57
C ASP A 94 22.42 15.73 -1.41
N GLY A 95 21.38 16.11 -0.67
CA GLY A 95 21.47 17.04 0.46
C GLY A 95 21.70 18.51 0.08
N ARG A 96 21.89 18.83 -1.21
CA ARG A 96 22.00 20.22 -1.67
C ARG A 96 20.62 20.80 -1.94
N GLU A 97 20.54 22.12 -1.83
CA GLU A 97 19.35 22.91 -2.14
C GLU A 97 19.66 23.89 -3.26
N LEU A 98 18.71 24.04 -4.18
CA LEU A 98 18.72 24.99 -5.28
C LEU A 98 17.59 26.01 -5.05
N ALA A 99 17.95 27.28 -4.94
CA ALA A 99 16.97 28.38 -4.94
C ALA A 99 16.73 28.84 -6.38
N LEU A 100 15.47 28.86 -6.81
CA LEU A 100 15.06 29.34 -8.13
C LEU A 100 14.66 30.81 -8.06
N LEU A 101 14.87 31.54 -9.15
CA LEU A 101 14.46 32.94 -9.28
C LEU A 101 12.95 33.16 -9.12
N THR A 102 12.16 32.10 -9.25
CA THR A 102 10.71 32.08 -9.08
C THR A 102 10.28 31.97 -7.61
N GLY A 103 11.23 32.00 -6.67
CA GLY A 103 10.96 31.89 -5.22
C GLY A 103 10.87 30.46 -4.69
N HIS A 104 10.94 29.46 -5.58
CA HIS A 104 10.96 28.05 -5.20
C HIS A 104 12.31 27.65 -4.60
N ARG A 105 12.28 26.73 -3.63
CA ARG A 105 13.48 26.03 -3.13
C ARG A 105 13.35 24.55 -3.40
N VAL A 106 14.34 23.96 -4.05
CA VAL A 106 14.35 22.54 -4.41
C VAL A 106 15.51 21.85 -3.71
N ARG A 107 15.20 20.97 -2.76
CA ARG A 107 16.20 20.17 -2.02
C ARG A 107 16.27 18.76 -2.59
N ALA A 108 17.48 18.30 -2.88
CA ALA A 108 17.74 16.91 -3.21
C ALA A 108 17.62 16.03 -1.95
N VAL A 109 16.76 15.02 -2.01
CA VAL A 109 16.56 14.02 -0.97
C VAL A 109 17.32 12.75 -1.36
N PRO A 110 18.24 12.26 -0.52
CA PRO A 110 18.97 11.02 -0.78
C PRO A 110 18.03 9.81 -0.85
N MET A 111 18.28 8.89 -1.77
CA MET A 111 17.46 7.70 -2.01
C MET A 111 18.23 6.41 -1.67
N ASP A 112 17.51 5.32 -1.40
CA ASP A 112 18.10 3.99 -1.16
C ASP A 112 18.39 3.18 -2.44
N ALA A 113 18.03 3.74 -3.59
CA ALA A 113 18.26 3.20 -4.92
C ALA A 113 18.76 4.34 -5.85
N PRO A 114 19.34 4.02 -7.03
CA PRO A 114 19.80 5.03 -7.97
C PRO A 114 18.69 6.03 -8.32
N GLY A 115 18.92 7.29 -7.99
CA GLY A 115 17.92 8.34 -8.16
C GLY A 115 18.11 9.46 -7.14
N THR A 116 17.30 10.50 -7.28
CA THR A 116 17.27 11.68 -6.40
C THR A 116 15.82 12.08 -6.25
N GLY A 117 15.32 12.12 -5.01
CA GLY A 117 14.03 12.73 -4.73
C GLY A 117 14.16 14.25 -4.68
N TYR A 118 13.09 14.95 -5.01
CA TYR A 118 13.06 16.41 -4.94
C TYR A 118 11.98 16.88 -3.98
N ALA A 119 12.41 17.52 -2.89
CA ALA A 119 11.53 18.27 -2.01
C ALA A 119 11.45 19.71 -2.53
N VAL A 120 10.29 20.09 -3.07
CA VAL A 120 10.02 21.42 -3.61
C VAL A 120 9.23 22.21 -2.57
N THR A 121 9.76 23.37 -2.16
CA THR A 121 9.03 24.34 -1.35
C THR A 121 8.67 25.53 -2.23
N GLY A 122 7.36 25.79 -2.37
CA GLY A 122 6.84 26.94 -3.10
C GLY A 122 7.10 28.26 -2.37
N PRO A 123 6.88 29.41 -3.05
CA PRO A 123 7.08 30.74 -2.46
C PRO A 123 6.17 31.00 -1.24
N ASP A 124 4.96 30.43 -1.24
CA ASP A 124 4.00 30.54 -0.13
C ASP A 124 4.22 29.48 0.97
N GLY A 125 5.31 28.71 0.88
CA GLY A 125 5.70 27.72 1.89
C GLY A 125 5.10 26.33 1.72
N GLN A 126 4.22 26.08 0.72
CA GLN A 126 3.71 24.73 0.48
C GLN A 126 4.83 23.78 0.06
N ARG A 127 4.72 22.51 0.46
CA ARG A 127 5.79 21.51 0.36
C ARG A 127 5.31 20.29 -0.43
N LEU A 128 5.98 20.05 -1.54
CA LEU A 128 5.83 18.88 -2.39
C LEU A 128 7.06 17.98 -2.24
N LEU A 129 6.86 16.68 -2.13
CA LEU A 129 7.93 15.69 -2.30
C LEU A 129 7.66 14.85 -3.56
N TYR A 130 8.63 14.80 -4.46
CA TYR A 130 8.61 13.93 -5.62
C TYR A 130 9.70 12.86 -5.49
N LEU A 131 9.32 11.58 -5.57
CA LEU A 131 10.23 10.44 -5.50
C LEU A 131 10.46 9.81 -6.89
N PRO A 132 11.69 9.39 -7.20
CA PRO A 132 11.97 8.65 -8.43
C PRO A 132 11.34 7.26 -8.40
N PRO A 133 11.17 6.60 -9.57
CA PRO A 133 10.61 5.26 -9.64
C PRO A 133 11.48 4.27 -8.87
N GLY A 134 10.86 3.28 -8.21
CA GLY A 134 11.64 2.21 -7.61
C GLY A 134 12.57 2.63 -6.45
N ALA A 135 12.35 3.78 -5.81
CA ALA A 135 13.20 4.25 -4.71
C ALA A 135 12.39 4.69 -3.48
N ALA A 136 13.00 4.52 -2.30
CA ALA A 136 12.53 5.09 -1.06
C ALA A 136 13.55 6.09 -0.50
N PRO A 137 13.11 7.13 0.24
CA PRO A 137 14.03 8.06 0.87
C PRO A 137 14.99 7.36 1.85
N ALA A 138 16.23 7.83 1.86
CA ALA A 138 17.28 7.41 2.77
C ALA A 138 17.68 8.58 3.68
N GLY A 139 18.00 8.28 4.94
CA GLY A 139 18.47 9.28 5.91
C GLY A 139 17.45 10.37 6.23
N LEU A 140 16.16 10.03 6.32
CA LEU A 140 15.13 10.97 6.76
C LEU A 140 15.25 11.24 8.27
N ASP A 141 15.23 12.52 8.64
CA ASP A 141 15.19 12.96 10.04
C ASP A 141 13.75 13.19 10.52
N GLY A 142 13.42 12.75 11.74
CA GLY A 142 12.08 12.83 12.36
C GLY A 142 11.58 14.22 12.79
N ASN A 143 12.33 15.29 12.51
CA ASN A 143 12.03 16.65 12.98
C ASN A 143 11.62 17.61 11.85
N GLY A 144 11.44 17.12 10.63
CA GLY A 144 10.97 17.94 9.51
C GLY A 144 9.45 18.18 9.56
N PRO A 145 8.95 19.25 8.93
CA PRO A 145 7.51 19.39 8.75
C PRO A 145 6.97 18.26 7.84
N SER A 146 5.66 18.04 7.86
CA SER A 146 5.00 17.19 6.86
C SER A 146 5.03 17.83 5.48
N TYR A 147 4.90 17.00 4.45
CA TYR A 147 4.62 17.48 3.10
C TYR A 147 3.11 17.68 2.93
N ASP A 148 2.73 18.66 2.11
CA ASP A 148 1.34 18.87 1.73
C ASP A 148 0.93 17.88 0.63
N MET A 149 1.88 17.52 -0.23
CA MET A 149 1.70 16.53 -1.29
C MET A 149 2.94 15.66 -1.47
N VAL A 150 2.73 14.37 -1.74
CA VAL A 150 3.80 13.41 -2.07
C VAL A 150 3.44 12.66 -3.35
N LEU A 151 4.35 12.70 -4.32
CA LEU A 151 4.30 11.92 -5.55
C LEU A 151 5.30 10.77 -5.46
N ALA A 152 4.82 9.53 -5.51
CA ALA A 152 5.65 8.34 -5.31
C ALA A 152 5.17 7.11 -6.10
N ASP A 153 6.07 6.16 -6.28
CA ASP A 153 5.75 4.80 -6.72
C ASP A 153 5.13 4.00 -5.57
N VAL A 154 3.83 4.20 -5.35
CA VAL A 154 3.10 3.61 -4.21
C VAL A 154 2.96 2.09 -4.33
N VAL A 155 2.84 1.59 -5.55
CA VAL A 155 2.58 0.17 -5.81
C VAL A 155 3.89 -0.63 -5.84
N GLY A 156 4.92 -0.09 -6.50
CA GLY A 156 6.22 -0.74 -6.63
C GLY A 156 7.09 -0.58 -5.38
N ARG A 157 6.93 0.51 -4.61
CA ARG A 157 7.73 0.82 -3.41
C ARG A 157 6.88 1.36 -2.24
N PRO A 158 5.89 0.59 -1.75
CA PRO A 158 5.02 1.02 -0.64
C PRO A 158 5.82 1.39 0.63
N GLU A 159 6.98 0.78 0.85
CA GLU A 159 7.84 1.07 2.01
C GLU A 159 8.35 2.52 2.03
N ALA A 160 8.37 3.22 0.88
CA ALA A 160 8.68 4.65 0.84
C ALA A 160 7.69 5.46 1.67
N LEU A 161 6.39 5.14 1.58
CA LEU A 161 5.36 5.76 2.41
C LEU A 161 5.51 5.36 3.87
N ALA A 162 5.83 4.10 4.16
CA ALA A 162 6.05 3.64 5.53
C ALA A 162 7.17 4.44 6.23
N ARG A 163 8.31 4.65 5.54
CA ARG A 163 9.43 5.45 6.06
C ARG A 163 9.05 6.91 6.28
N LEU A 164 8.32 7.52 5.34
CA LEU A 164 7.87 8.89 5.49
C LEU A 164 6.86 9.06 6.64
N ARG A 165 5.94 8.10 6.82
CA ARG A 165 5.02 8.08 7.98
C ARG A 165 5.77 7.93 9.30
N ALA A 166 6.80 7.07 9.35
CA ALA A 166 7.61 6.84 10.56
C ALA A 166 8.28 8.12 11.09
N VAL A 167 8.69 9.01 10.19
CA VAL A 167 9.34 10.28 10.54
C VAL A 167 8.38 11.47 10.61
N GLY A 168 7.06 11.24 10.48
CA GLY A 168 6.04 12.29 10.49
C GLY A 168 6.00 13.17 9.23
N ALA A 169 6.72 12.80 8.17
CA ALA A 169 6.75 13.54 6.92
C ALA A 169 5.46 13.36 6.09
N LEU A 170 4.72 12.27 6.33
CA LEU A 170 3.37 12.03 5.81
C LEU A 170 2.36 12.11 6.96
N GLY A 171 1.51 13.13 6.94
CA GLY A 171 0.42 13.31 7.89
C GLY A 171 -0.95 12.93 7.31
N PRO A 172 -2.03 13.00 8.12
CA PRO A 172 -3.39 12.72 7.67
C PRO A 172 -3.89 13.67 6.56
N ALA A 173 -3.34 14.90 6.50
CA ALA A 173 -3.69 15.90 5.50
C ALA A 173 -2.79 15.87 4.25
N THR A 174 -1.77 15.00 4.23
CA THR A 174 -0.88 14.90 3.07
C THR A 174 -1.57 14.17 1.92
N ASP A 175 -1.71 14.83 0.78
CA ASP A 175 -2.21 14.19 -0.44
C ASP A 175 -1.12 13.31 -1.07
N VAL A 176 -1.43 12.03 -1.26
CA VAL A 176 -0.49 11.06 -1.84
C VAL A 176 -0.97 10.66 -3.23
N VAL A 177 -0.21 11.08 -4.24
CA VAL A 177 -0.50 10.81 -5.64
C VAL A 177 0.48 9.77 -6.17
N ALA A 178 -0.07 8.64 -6.61
CA ALA A 178 0.70 7.57 -7.22
C ALA A 178 1.14 7.98 -8.63
N VAL A 179 2.45 7.93 -8.86
CA VAL A 179 3.12 8.09 -10.15
C VAL A 179 4.05 6.91 -10.38
N HIS A 180 4.72 6.87 -11.53
CA HIS A 180 5.52 5.72 -11.95
C HIS A 180 4.69 4.43 -12.07
N LEU A 181 3.41 4.56 -12.39
CA LEU A 181 2.50 3.43 -12.50
C LEU A 181 2.90 2.54 -13.67
N ASP A 182 3.15 1.27 -13.38
CA ASP A 182 3.59 0.26 -14.35
C ASP A 182 2.61 -0.92 -14.43
N HIS A 183 2.97 -1.91 -15.24
CA HIS A 183 2.16 -3.06 -15.59
C HIS A 183 2.03 -4.12 -14.49
N ASP A 184 2.56 -3.88 -13.29
CA ASP A 184 2.44 -4.76 -12.12
C ASP A 184 1.00 -4.86 -11.61
N VAL A 185 0.18 -3.84 -11.90
CA VAL A 185 -1.21 -3.76 -11.47
C VAL A 185 -2.09 -3.35 -12.65
N PRO A 186 -3.16 -4.12 -12.96
CA PRO A 186 -4.07 -3.73 -14.01
C PRO A 186 -4.78 -2.41 -13.64
N PRO A 187 -5.04 -1.54 -14.63
CA PRO A 187 -5.71 -0.26 -14.38
C PRO A 187 -7.15 -0.45 -13.89
N GLY A 188 -7.77 0.65 -13.47
CA GLY A 188 -9.18 0.67 -13.08
C GLY A 188 -9.40 0.36 -11.60
N ALA A 189 -10.34 -0.54 -11.30
CA ALA A 189 -10.81 -0.79 -9.93
C ALA A 189 -9.73 -1.43 -9.03
N GLU A 190 -8.93 -2.34 -9.58
CA GLU A 190 -7.83 -2.99 -8.86
C GLU A 190 -6.79 -1.96 -8.38
N LEU A 191 -6.30 -1.13 -9.29
CA LEU A 191 -5.36 -0.05 -8.97
C LEU A 191 -5.93 0.88 -7.90
N ARG A 192 -7.17 1.37 -8.09
CA ARG A 192 -7.81 2.26 -7.11
C ARG A 192 -7.91 1.63 -5.73
N ARG A 193 -8.27 0.35 -5.63
CA ARG A 193 -8.35 -0.37 -4.35
C ARG A 193 -6.98 -0.44 -3.65
N ARG A 194 -5.92 -0.79 -4.40
CA ARG A 194 -4.57 -0.91 -3.83
C ARG A 194 -4.06 0.44 -3.33
N LEU A 195 -4.26 1.50 -4.10
CA LEU A 195 -3.85 2.85 -3.72
C LEU A 195 -4.64 3.35 -2.50
N ALA A 196 -5.96 3.14 -2.46
CA ALA A 196 -6.78 3.54 -1.33
C ALA A 196 -6.34 2.86 -0.02
N ALA A 197 -5.90 1.59 -0.07
CA ALA A 197 -5.36 0.91 1.11
C ALA A 197 -4.10 1.57 1.70
N ALA A 198 -3.33 2.30 0.88
CA ALA A 198 -2.17 3.07 1.31
C ALA A 198 -2.49 4.54 1.66
N GLY A 199 -3.75 4.97 1.50
CA GLY A 199 -4.17 6.37 1.59
C GLY A 199 -3.69 7.20 0.40
N ALA A 200 -3.59 6.59 -0.78
CA ALA A 200 -3.13 7.23 -2.02
C ALA A 200 -4.20 7.17 -3.12
N ARG A 201 -4.02 8.00 -4.15
CA ARG A 201 -4.86 8.03 -5.35
C ARG A 201 -4.02 8.12 -6.61
N ALA A 202 -4.61 7.82 -7.76
CA ALA A 202 -4.01 8.08 -9.06
C ALA A 202 -4.86 9.09 -9.83
N VAL A 203 -4.21 9.93 -10.61
CA VAL A 203 -4.86 10.91 -11.50
C VAL A 203 -4.54 10.56 -12.96
N ALA A 204 -5.25 11.18 -13.90
CA ALA A 204 -4.95 11.03 -15.32
C ALA A 204 -3.77 11.92 -15.72
N ASP A 205 -3.09 11.56 -16.81
CA ASP A 205 -2.11 12.45 -17.42
C ASP A 205 -2.74 13.78 -17.85
N GLY A 206 -1.98 14.86 -17.73
CA GLY A 206 -2.42 16.23 -17.96
C GLY A 206 -3.24 16.84 -16.82
N THR A 207 -3.47 16.11 -15.73
CA THR A 207 -4.18 16.66 -14.55
C THR A 207 -3.33 17.72 -13.87
N THR A 208 -3.94 18.87 -13.57
CA THR A 208 -3.35 19.94 -12.75
C THR A 208 -3.91 19.87 -11.33
N LEU A 209 -3.02 19.83 -10.35
CA LEU A 209 -3.33 19.78 -8.92
C LEU A 209 -2.81 21.05 -8.24
N THR A 210 -3.46 21.47 -7.16
CA THR A 210 -2.98 22.55 -6.30
C THR A 210 -2.42 21.97 -5.01
N VAL A 211 -1.12 22.17 -4.76
CA VAL A 211 -0.47 21.67 -3.55
C VAL A 211 -0.94 22.45 -2.32
N GLY A 212 -1.33 21.73 -1.27
CA GLY A 212 -1.88 22.31 -0.03
C GLY A 212 -3.41 22.48 -0.05
N VAL A 213 -4.08 22.13 -1.15
CA VAL A 213 -5.55 22.00 -1.18
C VAL A 213 -5.89 20.53 -0.93
N TYR A 214 -6.60 20.27 0.17
CA TYR A 214 -7.05 18.93 0.49
C TYR A 214 -8.22 18.54 -0.44
N GLU A 215 -7.98 17.60 -1.33
CA GLU A 215 -9.02 16.85 -2.04
C GLU A 215 -9.26 15.54 -1.29
N ASP A 216 -10.52 15.07 -1.19
CA ASP A 216 -10.93 13.85 -0.44
C ASP A 216 -9.92 12.69 -0.62
N VAL A 217 -8.98 12.57 0.34
CA VAL A 217 -8.05 11.44 0.40
C VAL A 217 -8.86 10.25 0.91
N PRO A 218 -8.79 9.06 0.28
CA PRO A 218 -9.53 7.91 0.77
C PRO A 218 -9.17 7.60 2.23
N ASP A 219 -10.18 7.55 3.10
CA ASP A 219 -9.97 7.07 4.47
C ASP A 219 -9.43 5.64 4.43
N VAL A 220 -8.30 5.41 5.07
CA VAL A 220 -7.75 4.06 5.21
C VAL A 220 -8.62 3.30 6.21
N PRO A 221 -9.21 2.15 5.84
CA PRO A 221 -10.06 1.40 6.74
C PRO A 221 -9.24 0.88 7.93
N ARG A 222 -9.75 1.15 9.14
CA ARG A 222 -9.07 0.71 10.36
C ARG A 222 -9.15 -0.80 10.54
N ARG A 223 -10.24 -1.46 10.17
CA ARG A 223 -10.43 -2.91 10.36
C ARG A 223 -10.81 -3.57 9.05
N THR A 224 -9.94 -4.47 8.59
CA THR A 224 -10.13 -5.26 7.39
C THR A 224 -10.14 -6.75 7.73
N LEU A 225 -11.14 -7.48 7.24
CA LEU A 225 -11.15 -8.95 7.21
C LEU A 225 -10.87 -9.44 5.79
N VAL A 226 -9.85 -10.28 5.62
CA VAL A 226 -9.48 -10.90 4.35
C VAL A 226 -9.77 -12.40 4.40
N LEU A 227 -10.84 -12.80 3.70
CA LEU A 227 -11.28 -14.18 3.56
C LEU A 227 -10.71 -14.81 2.31
N GLY A 228 -10.65 -16.14 2.27
CA GLY A 228 -10.37 -16.87 1.03
C GLY A 228 -10.03 -18.34 1.26
N GLY A 229 -10.03 -19.11 0.19
CA GLY A 229 -9.62 -20.52 0.24
C GLY A 229 -8.14 -20.70 0.61
N ALA A 230 -7.73 -21.96 0.78
CA ALA A 230 -6.31 -22.29 0.87
C ALA A 230 -5.58 -21.88 -0.42
N ARG A 231 -4.36 -21.32 -0.29
CA ARG A 231 -3.53 -20.86 -1.42
C ARG A 231 -4.21 -19.87 -2.38
N SER A 232 -5.24 -19.16 -1.92
CA SER A 232 -5.96 -18.14 -2.69
C SER A 232 -5.18 -16.83 -2.89
N GLY A 233 -4.14 -16.58 -2.09
CA GLY A 233 -3.41 -15.31 -2.07
C GLY A 233 -3.84 -14.34 -0.95
N LYS A 234 -4.74 -14.74 -0.04
CA LYS A 234 -5.25 -13.87 1.03
C LYS A 234 -4.19 -13.27 1.96
N SER A 235 -3.13 -14.00 2.30
CA SER A 235 -2.04 -13.44 3.13
C SER A 235 -1.27 -12.35 2.37
N VAL A 236 -1.08 -12.50 1.06
CA VAL A 236 -0.43 -11.47 0.22
C VAL A 236 -1.31 -10.22 0.12
N GLU A 237 -2.62 -10.37 -0.07
CA GLU A 237 -3.54 -9.22 -0.04
C GLU A 237 -3.55 -8.53 1.34
N ALA A 238 -3.48 -9.30 2.44
CA ALA A 238 -3.40 -8.74 3.78
C ALA A 238 -2.09 -7.98 4.02
N GLU A 239 -0.96 -8.52 3.56
CA GLU A 239 0.36 -7.89 3.69
C GLU A 239 0.41 -6.56 2.94
N ARG A 240 -0.03 -6.54 1.66
CA ARG A 240 -0.09 -5.33 0.82
C ARG A 240 -0.84 -4.16 1.43
N ARG A 241 -1.86 -4.44 2.26
CA ARG A 241 -2.62 -3.39 2.95
C ARG A 241 -1.82 -2.67 4.02
N LEU A 242 -0.75 -3.27 4.52
CA LEU A 242 0.06 -2.74 5.61
C LEU A 242 1.49 -2.40 5.20
N GLU A 243 1.94 -2.76 3.99
CA GLU A 243 3.29 -2.47 3.48
C GLU A 243 3.63 -0.97 3.48
N ALA A 244 2.63 -0.11 3.33
CA ALA A 244 2.77 1.35 3.37
C ALA A 244 2.76 1.95 4.79
N PHE A 245 2.71 1.12 5.84
CA PHE A 245 2.65 1.55 7.24
C PHE A 245 3.91 1.15 8.01
N PRO A 246 4.37 2.00 8.93
CA PRO A 246 5.53 1.68 9.77
C PRO A 246 5.17 0.71 10.91
N ASP A 247 6.20 0.03 11.42
CA ASP A 247 6.20 -0.74 12.68
C ASP A 247 5.14 -1.84 12.83
N VAL A 248 4.63 -2.39 11.72
CA VAL A 248 3.58 -3.42 11.72
C VAL A 248 3.95 -4.62 12.60
N LEU A 249 3.00 -5.04 13.44
CA LEU A 249 3.07 -6.27 14.22
C LEU A 249 2.31 -7.40 13.50
N TYR A 250 3.05 -8.35 12.96
CA TYR A 250 2.51 -9.59 12.41
C TYR A 250 2.28 -10.62 13.51
N VAL A 251 1.05 -11.10 13.68
CA VAL A 251 0.67 -12.12 14.66
C VAL A 251 0.42 -13.43 13.94
N ALA A 252 1.34 -14.37 14.13
CA ALA A 252 1.25 -15.72 13.59
C ALA A 252 0.55 -16.62 14.61
N THR A 253 -0.71 -16.97 14.36
CA THR A 253 -1.51 -17.84 15.26
C THR A 253 -1.27 -19.33 15.01
N GLY A 254 -0.52 -19.69 13.96
CA GLY A 254 -0.22 -21.08 13.63
C GLY A 254 0.92 -21.72 14.42
N GLY A 255 1.75 -20.90 15.09
CA GLY A 255 2.94 -21.35 15.83
C GLY A 255 3.94 -22.20 15.03
N THR A 256 4.86 -22.84 15.75
CA THR A 256 5.75 -23.86 15.21
C THR A 256 5.13 -25.24 15.35
N ARG A 257 5.03 -25.98 14.23
CA ARG A 257 4.67 -27.40 14.23
C ARG A 257 5.94 -28.24 14.24
N ASN A 258 6.30 -28.78 15.40
CA ASN A 258 7.52 -29.58 15.57
C ASN A 258 7.50 -30.79 14.61
N GLY A 259 8.52 -30.90 13.77
CA GLY A 259 8.71 -32.04 12.85
C GLY A 259 8.08 -31.91 11.45
N ASP A 260 7.39 -30.81 11.14
CA ASP A 260 6.80 -30.57 9.82
C ASP A 260 7.72 -29.65 8.98
N GLY A 261 8.56 -30.27 8.13
CA GLY A 261 9.47 -29.55 7.24
C GLY A 261 8.78 -28.70 6.17
N GLU A 262 7.57 -29.10 5.71
CA GLU A 262 6.78 -28.31 4.76
C GLU A 262 6.24 -27.05 5.45
N TRP A 263 5.76 -27.18 6.69
CA TRP A 263 5.34 -26.05 7.52
C TRP A 263 6.50 -25.08 7.79
N ALA A 264 7.67 -25.59 8.15
CA ALA A 264 8.86 -24.78 8.39
C ALA A 264 9.29 -23.99 7.14
N ALA A 265 9.33 -24.64 5.97
CA ALA A 265 9.64 -23.97 4.70
C ALA A 265 8.60 -22.88 4.35
N ARG A 266 7.32 -23.14 4.61
CA ARG A 266 6.24 -22.16 4.40
C ARG A 266 6.35 -20.95 5.32
N VAL A 267 6.64 -21.17 6.60
CA VAL A 267 6.87 -20.10 7.58
C VAL A 267 8.08 -19.26 7.17
N HIS A 268 9.16 -19.90 6.72
CA HIS A 268 10.34 -19.20 6.24
C HIS A 268 10.04 -18.31 5.03
N ALA A 269 9.40 -18.85 3.99
CA ALA A 269 8.99 -18.07 2.83
C ALA A 269 8.01 -16.93 3.17
N HIS A 270 7.18 -17.07 4.21
CA HIS A 270 6.33 -15.99 4.69
C HIS A 270 7.13 -14.90 5.42
N ARG A 271 8.17 -15.27 6.18
CA ARG A 271 9.04 -14.30 6.86
C ARG A 271 9.90 -13.53 5.88
N GLU A 272 10.50 -14.20 4.88
CA GLU A 272 11.35 -13.55 3.86
C GLU A 272 10.59 -12.53 2.99
N ARG A 273 9.30 -12.75 2.77
CA ARG A 273 8.46 -11.85 1.96
C ARG A 273 8.13 -10.53 2.67
N ARG A 274 8.15 -10.49 4.00
CA ARG A 274 7.69 -9.33 4.78
C ARG A 274 8.77 -8.24 4.79
N PRO A 275 8.39 -6.96 4.88
CA PRO A 275 9.35 -5.90 5.14
C PRO A 275 10.14 -6.18 6.42
N GLY A 276 11.46 -5.99 6.38
CA GLY A 276 12.34 -6.24 7.53
C GLY A 276 12.06 -5.37 8.76
N SER A 277 11.29 -4.29 8.60
CA SER A 277 10.81 -3.44 9.69
C SER A 277 9.66 -4.06 10.49
N TRP A 278 9.03 -5.13 9.99
CA TRP A 278 7.90 -5.76 10.66
C TRP A 278 8.36 -6.62 11.82
N ARG A 279 7.65 -6.52 12.95
CA ARG A 279 7.84 -7.42 14.09
C ARG A 279 6.91 -8.61 13.97
N THR A 280 7.33 -9.77 14.45
CA THR A 280 6.49 -10.97 14.48
C THR A 280 6.27 -11.42 15.92
N ALA A 281 5.02 -11.70 16.29
CA ALA A 281 4.64 -12.39 17.51
C ALA A 281 3.95 -13.71 17.17
N GLU A 282 4.35 -14.80 17.82
CA GLU A 282 3.71 -16.11 17.67
C GLU A 282 2.82 -16.33 18.89
N THR A 283 1.52 -16.07 18.74
CA THR A 283 0.56 -16.17 19.84
C THR A 283 -0.88 -16.32 19.32
N CYS A 284 -1.71 -17.01 20.10
CA CYS A 284 -3.17 -17.02 19.94
C CYS A 284 -3.88 -16.08 20.93
N ASP A 285 -3.13 -15.44 21.83
CA ASP A 285 -3.67 -14.46 22.78
C ASP A 285 -3.82 -13.08 22.11
N LEU A 286 -4.90 -12.94 21.33
CA LEU A 286 -5.15 -11.77 20.50
C LEU A 286 -5.79 -10.60 21.26
N VAL A 287 -6.52 -10.87 22.34
CA VAL A 287 -7.31 -9.86 23.05
C VAL A 287 -6.42 -8.75 23.62
N PRO A 288 -5.34 -9.04 24.38
CA PRO A 288 -4.46 -7.99 24.90
C PRO A 288 -3.84 -7.15 23.78
N LEU A 289 -3.45 -7.78 22.67
CA LEU A 289 -2.87 -7.08 21.52
C LEU A 289 -3.84 -6.10 20.85
N LEU A 290 -5.14 -6.38 20.91
CA LEU A 290 -6.19 -5.55 20.34
C LEU A 290 -6.64 -4.44 21.31
N GLU A 291 -6.59 -4.69 22.61
CA GLU A 291 -6.92 -3.71 23.66
C GLU A 291 -5.81 -2.69 23.88
N ASP A 292 -4.55 -3.09 23.75
CA ASP A 292 -3.41 -2.20 23.84
C ASP A 292 -3.33 -1.22 22.66
N GLU A 293 -2.84 -0.01 22.94
CA GLU A 293 -2.46 0.94 21.88
C GLU A 293 -1.15 0.50 21.22
N GLY A 294 -1.01 0.73 19.91
CA GLY A 294 0.25 0.40 19.23
C GLY A 294 0.19 0.44 17.71
N SER A 295 1.24 -0.09 17.10
CA SER A 295 1.44 -0.14 15.65
C SER A 295 0.31 -0.92 14.93
N PRO A 296 0.15 -0.85 13.61
CA PRO A 296 -0.80 -1.70 12.91
C PRO A 296 -0.60 -3.20 13.19
N LEU A 297 -1.68 -3.98 13.17
CA LEU A 297 -1.71 -5.40 13.51
C LEU A 297 -2.16 -6.23 12.30
N LEU A 298 -1.36 -7.23 11.92
CA LEU A 298 -1.75 -8.24 10.92
C LEU A 298 -1.93 -9.59 11.61
N VAL A 299 -3.14 -10.12 11.67
CA VAL A 299 -3.43 -11.44 12.25
C VAL A 299 -3.51 -12.50 11.15
N ASP A 300 -2.61 -13.48 11.14
CA ASP A 300 -2.60 -14.61 10.20
C ASP A 300 -2.48 -15.94 10.98
N CYS A 301 -3.57 -16.66 11.23
CA CYS A 301 -4.95 -16.39 10.83
C CYS A 301 -5.99 -16.75 11.91
N LEU A 302 -7.19 -16.18 11.78
CA LEU A 302 -8.33 -16.48 12.65
C LEU A 302 -8.75 -17.96 12.63
N SER A 303 -8.41 -18.68 11.55
CA SER A 303 -8.72 -20.12 11.43
C SER A 303 -7.87 -20.96 12.38
N LEU A 304 -6.57 -20.65 12.52
CA LEU A 304 -5.69 -21.34 13.46
C LEU A 304 -5.90 -20.86 14.89
N TRP A 305 -6.26 -19.59 15.07
CA TRP A 305 -6.76 -19.10 16.35
C TRP A 305 -7.99 -19.90 16.82
N LEU A 306 -8.94 -20.16 15.92
CA LEU A 306 -10.12 -20.96 16.26
C LEU A 306 -9.74 -22.41 16.59
N THR A 307 -8.80 -23.01 15.86
CA THR A 307 -8.28 -24.35 16.19
C THR A 307 -7.74 -24.40 17.62
N ASP A 308 -6.86 -23.46 18.00
CA ASP A 308 -6.33 -23.37 19.37
C ASP A 308 -7.45 -23.11 20.41
N ALA A 309 -8.37 -22.21 20.13
CA ALA A 309 -9.50 -21.93 21.02
C ALA A 309 -10.41 -23.17 21.20
N MET A 310 -10.57 -24.00 20.16
CA MET A 310 -11.29 -25.27 20.22
C MET A 310 -10.52 -26.34 21.00
N ASP A 311 -9.19 -26.43 20.83
CA ASP A 311 -8.32 -27.34 21.59
C ASP A 311 -8.44 -27.06 23.10
N GLN A 312 -8.34 -25.79 23.50
CA GLN A 312 -8.33 -25.39 24.92
C GLN A 312 -9.64 -25.63 25.66
N VAL A 313 -10.75 -25.86 24.94
CA VAL A 313 -12.08 -26.02 25.53
C VAL A 313 -12.66 -27.42 25.27
N GLY A 314 -11.85 -28.35 24.75
CA GLY A 314 -12.29 -29.71 24.49
C GLY A 314 -13.29 -29.83 23.34
N ALA A 315 -13.33 -28.87 22.41
CA ALA A 315 -14.38 -28.80 21.41
C ALA A 315 -14.31 -29.91 20.34
N TRP A 316 -13.26 -30.73 20.33
CA TRP A 316 -13.13 -31.86 19.41
C TRP A 316 -13.84 -33.12 19.91
N ASP A 317 -14.05 -33.23 21.23
CA ASP A 317 -14.79 -34.31 21.86
C ASP A 317 -16.26 -33.91 22.08
N ASP A 318 -17.19 -34.83 21.84
CA ASP A 318 -18.62 -34.54 21.91
C ASP A 318 -19.11 -34.36 23.36
N ALA A 319 -18.53 -35.09 24.32
CA ALA A 319 -18.91 -35.01 25.72
C ALA A 319 -18.38 -33.72 26.36
N GLU A 320 -17.13 -33.34 26.08
CA GLU A 320 -16.54 -32.08 26.56
C GLU A 320 -17.23 -30.85 25.94
N TRP A 321 -17.55 -30.92 24.64
CA TRP A 321 -18.33 -29.89 23.96
C TRP A 321 -19.68 -29.64 24.64
N ALA A 322 -20.43 -30.72 24.91
CA ALA A 322 -21.73 -30.65 25.60
C ALA A 322 -21.58 -30.26 27.09
N GLY A 323 -20.48 -30.67 27.72
CA GLY A 323 -20.16 -30.41 29.13
C GLY A 323 -19.85 -28.95 29.45
N GLY A 324 -19.57 -28.12 28.44
CA GLY A 324 -19.34 -26.68 28.63
C GLY A 324 -18.46 -26.02 27.57
N GLY A 325 -17.77 -26.81 26.74
CA GLY A 325 -16.88 -26.30 25.70
C GLY A 325 -17.57 -25.33 24.74
N GLU A 326 -18.84 -25.58 24.39
CA GLU A 326 -19.62 -24.66 23.55
C GLU A 326 -19.78 -23.27 24.16
N ARG A 327 -20.13 -23.20 25.44
CA ARG A 327 -20.34 -21.91 26.14
C ARG A 327 -19.03 -21.14 26.26
N GLU A 328 -17.95 -21.85 26.56
CA GLU A 328 -16.62 -21.28 26.73
C GLU A 328 -16.01 -20.80 25.42
N LEU A 329 -16.12 -21.58 24.33
CA LEU A 329 -15.70 -21.13 23.00
C LEU A 329 -16.42 -19.84 22.60
N ARG A 330 -17.75 -19.80 22.79
CA ARG A 330 -18.54 -18.61 22.50
C ARG A 330 -18.18 -17.41 23.36
N ARG A 331 -17.73 -17.63 24.60
CA ARG A 331 -17.22 -16.56 25.47
C ARG A 331 -15.95 -15.95 24.86
N ARG A 332 -14.98 -16.79 24.49
CA ARG A 332 -13.72 -16.37 23.85
C ARG A 332 -13.95 -15.63 22.53
N VAL A 333 -14.87 -16.13 21.68
CA VAL A 333 -15.25 -15.43 20.43
C VAL A 333 -15.84 -14.05 20.72
N ARG A 334 -16.74 -13.94 21.72
CA ARG A 334 -17.30 -12.63 22.11
C ARG A 334 -16.22 -11.67 22.58
N GLU A 335 -15.29 -12.13 23.42
CA GLU A 335 -14.17 -11.32 23.91
C GLU A 335 -13.28 -10.82 22.78
N LEU A 336 -12.91 -11.71 21.84
CA LEU A 336 -12.16 -11.32 20.66
C LEU A 336 -12.89 -10.24 19.85
N THR A 337 -14.18 -10.43 19.57
CA THR A 337 -14.95 -9.46 18.77
C THR A 337 -15.17 -8.14 19.50
N ALA A 338 -15.29 -8.16 20.84
CA ALA A 338 -15.36 -6.94 21.64
C ALA A 338 -14.04 -6.16 21.57
N ALA A 339 -12.89 -6.85 21.64
CA ALA A 339 -11.59 -6.22 21.51
C ALA A 339 -11.36 -5.61 20.12
N VAL A 340 -11.78 -6.30 19.04
CA VAL A 340 -11.77 -5.74 17.67
C VAL A 340 -12.69 -4.52 17.54
N ARG A 341 -13.83 -4.51 18.23
CA ARG A 341 -14.72 -3.35 18.23
C ARG A 341 -14.07 -2.12 18.85
N SER A 342 -13.36 -2.29 19.97
CA SER A 342 -12.80 -1.19 20.75
C SER A 342 -11.38 -0.77 20.34
N THR A 343 -10.68 -1.60 19.55
CA THR A 343 -9.29 -1.31 19.17
C THR A 343 -9.17 0.02 18.41
N ARG A 344 -8.10 0.76 18.72
CA ARG A 344 -7.70 1.96 17.96
C ARG A 344 -6.63 1.69 16.91
N ARG A 345 -6.05 0.49 16.94
CA ARG A 345 -5.03 0.05 15.98
C ARG A 345 -5.67 -0.17 14.61
N THR A 346 -4.90 0.03 13.56
CA THR A 346 -5.25 -0.52 12.24
C THR A 346 -5.06 -2.04 12.31
N VAL A 347 -6.08 -2.81 11.96
CA VAL A 347 -6.12 -4.27 12.03
C VAL A 347 -6.46 -4.86 10.66
N VAL A 348 -5.63 -5.79 10.20
CA VAL A 348 -5.92 -6.66 9.06
C VAL A 348 -5.89 -8.10 9.53
N ALA A 349 -7.04 -8.78 9.47
CA ALA A 349 -7.15 -10.18 9.89
C ALA A 349 -7.37 -11.09 8.67
N VAL A 350 -6.66 -12.20 8.63
CA VAL A 350 -6.81 -13.25 7.62
C VAL A 350 -7.66 -14.38 8.18
N SER A 351 -8.60 -14.89 7.40
CA SER A 351 -9.31 -16.14 7.73
C SER A 351 -9.59 -16.97 6.49
N ASN A 352 -9.76 -18.28 6.69
CA ASN A 352 -10.18 -19.18 5.64
C ASN A 352 -11.70 -19.10 5.42
N GLU A 353 -12.10 -19.22 4.15
CA GLU A 353 -13.47 -19.58 3.79
C GLU A 353 -13.53 -21.09 3.54
N VAL A 354 -14.27 -21.82 4.37
CA VAL A 354 -14.37 -23.30 4.35
C VAL A 354 -15.82 -23.79 4.21
N GLY A 355 -16.80 -22.90 4.23
CA GLY A 355 -18.23 -23.21 4.20
C GLY A 355 -18.78 -23.45 2.79
N SER A 356 -18.02 -23.13 1.75
CA SER A 356 -18.45 -23.26 0.33
C SER A 356 -18.20 -24.66 -0.28
N GLY A 357 -17.87 -25.65 0.55
CA GLY A 357 -17.58 -27.04 0.14
C GLY A 357 -18.64 -28.05 0.59
N ILE A 358 -18.30 -29.33 0.46
CA ILE A 358 -19.15 -30.44 0.92
C ILE A 358 -19.21 -30.45 2.46
N VAL A 359 -20.31 -30.96 3.01
CA VAL A 359 -20.46 -31.19 4.45
C VAL A 359 -19.40 -32.21 4.94
N PRO A 360 -18.57 -31.87 5.94
CA PRO A 360 -17.60 -32.81 6.48
C PRO A 360 -18.23 -34.09 7.03
N ALA A 361 -17.57 -35.23 6.80
CA ALA A 361 -18.04 -36.54 7.26
C ALA A 361 -18.03 -36.66 8.80
N THR A 362 -17.06 -36.05 9.46
CA THR A 362 -16.89 -36.11 10.93
C THR A 362 -17.71 -35.02 11.64
N ALA A 363 -18.19 -35.32 12.86
CA ALA A 363 -18.89 -34.36 13.70
C ALA A 363 -18.00 -33.15 14.05
N SER A 364 -16.74 -33.41 14.42
CA SER A 364 -15.71 -32.41 14.68
C SER A 364 -15.45 -31.51 13.48
N GLY A 365 -15.39 -32.06 12.26
CA GLY A 365 -15.21 -31.29 11.04
C GLY A 365 -16.39 -30.36 10.75
N ARG A 366 -17.64 -30.85 10.94
CA ARG A 366 -18.84 -30.01 10.82
C ARG A 366 -18.83 -28.89 11.86
N ARG A 367 -18.48 -29.20 13.11
CA ARG A 367 -18.38 -28.23 14.20
C ARG A 367 -17.37 -27.12 13.87
N TYR A 368 -16.15 -27.47 13.47
CA TYR A 368 -15.14 -26.49 13.09
C TYR A 368 -15.60 -25.60 11.94
N ARG A 369 -16.17 -26.18 10.88
CA ARG A 369 -16.70 -25.41 9.74
C ARG A 369 -17.77 -24.41 10.20
N ASP A 370 -18.72 -24.85 11.02
CA ASP A 370 -19.83 -24.02 11.48
C ASP A 370 -19.35 -22.92 12.43
N GLU A 371 -18.45 -23.22 13.37
CA GLU A 371 -17.86 -22.23 14.29
C GLU A 371 -16.95 -21.24 13.57
N LEU A 372 -16.20 -21.65 12.54
CA LEU A 372 -15.41 -20.72 11.72
C LEU A 372 -16.31 -19.77 10.93
N GLY A 373 -17.43 -20.26 10.40
CA GLY A 373 -18.44 -19.41 9.77
C GLY A 373 -19.03 -18.38 10.74
N ARG A 374 -19.34 -18.79 11.97
CA ARG A 374 -19.81 -17.89 13.03
C ARG A 374 -18.75 -16.85 13.41
N LEU A 375 -17.51 -17.27 13.63
CA LEU A 375 -16.39 -16.37 13.92
C LEU A 375 -16.19 -15.35 12.80
N ASN A 376 -16.10 -15.80 11.54
CA ASN A 376 -15.92 -14.92 10.39
C ASN A 376 -17.06 -13.90 10.27
N SER A 377 -18.31 -14.32 10.54
CA SER A 377 -19.48 -13.44 10.50
C SER A 377 -19.44 -12.38 11.60
N LEU A 378 -19.13 -12.77 12.84
CA LEU A 378 -19.06 -11.85 13.98
C LEU A 378 -17.87 -10.90 13.86
N PHE A 379 -16.70 -11.39 13.47
CA PHE A 379 -15.52 -10.56 13.23
C PHE A 379 -15.76 -9.58 12.08
N GLY A 380 -16.31 -10.08 10.97
CA GLY A 380 -16.63 -9.26 9.79
C GLY A 380 -17.67 -8.18 10.08
N ALA A 381 -18.56 -8.37 11.07
CA ALA A 381 -19.49 -7.32 11.50
C ALA A 381 -18.79 -6.11 12.12
N GLU A 382 -17.60 -6.31 12.70
CA GLU A 382 -16.79 -5.24 13.30
C GLU A 382 -15.80 -4.59 12.31
N CYS A 383 -15.72 -5.08 11.07
CA CYS A 383 -14.82 -4.55 10.05
C CYS A 383 -15.51 -3.55 9.11
N GLU A 384 -14.84 -2.44 8.80
CA GLU A 384 -15.27 -1.56 7.72
C GLU A 384 -15.09 -2.25 6.36
N HIS A 385 -14.02 -3.03 6.18
CA HIS A 385 -13.74 -3.72 4.93
C HIS A 385 -13.77 -5.24 5.10
N VAL A 386 -14.44 -5.92 4.18
CA VAL A 386 -14.45 -7.39 4.10
C VAL A 386 -14.15 -7.79 2.66
N LEU A 387 -13.11 -8.59 2.47
CA LEU A 387 -12.67 -9.06 1.17
C LEU A 387 -12.76 -10.58 1.07
N LEU A 388 -13.05 -11.07 -0.12
CA LEU A 388 -12.88 -12.47 -0.49
C LEU A 388 -11.80 -12.57 -1.57
N VAL A 389 -10.74 -13.33 -1.31
CA VAL A 389 -9.66 -13.55 -2.27
C VAL A 389 -9.85 -14.89 -2.98
N VAL A 390 -9.90 -14.84 -4.31
CA VAL A 390 -10.03 -16.00 -5.20
C VAL A 390 -9.04 -15.85 -6.35
N ALA A 391 -8.19 -16.85 -6.59
CA ALA A 391 -7.15 -16.82 -7.63
C ALA A 391 -6.26 -15.56 -7.58
N GLY A 392 -5.91 -15.09 -6.37
CA GLY A 392 -5.12 -13.88 -6.15
C GLY A 392 -5.88 -12.56 -6.37
N GLN A 393 -7.16 -12.61 -6.73
CA GLN A 393 -8.00 -11.44 -6.95
C GLN A 393 -8.85 -11.17 -5.70
N ALA A 394 -8.86 -9.94 -5.21
CA ALA A 394 -9.70 -9.54 -4.10
C ALA A 394 -11.05 -9.01 -4.59
N VAL A 395 -12.12 -9.68 -4.18
CA VAL A 395 -13.50 -9.26 -4.34
C VAL A 395 -13.93 -8.51 -3.09
N VAL A 396 -14.40 -7.27 -3.25
CA VAL A 396 -14.90 -6.46 -2.15
C VAL A 396 -16.31 -6.92 -1.80
N LEU A 397 -16.49 -7.49 -0.60
CA LEU A 397 -17.80 -7.84 -0.04
C LEU A 397 -18.41 -6.66 0.74
N ARG A 398 -17.53 -5.86 1.37
CA ARG A 398 -17.84 -4.59 2.03
C ARG A 398 -16.63 -3.68 1.92
N GLY A 399 -16.86 -2.40 1.62
CA GLY A 399 -15.84 -1.34 1.62
C GLY A 399 -16.27 -0.14 0.81
#